data_AF-A0A2V7BF19-F1
#
_entry.id   AF-A0A2V7BF19-F1
#
_cell.length_a   1.000
_cell.length_b   1.000
_cell.length_c   1.000
_cell.angle_alpha   90.00
_cell.angle_beta   90.00
_cell.angle_gamma   90.00
#
_symmetry.space_group_name_H-M   'P 1'
#
loop_
_entity.id
_entity.type
_entity.pdbx_description
1 polymer ?
#
loop_
_entity_poly.entity_id
_entity_poly.type
_entity_poly.pdbx_seq_one_letter_code
_entity_poly.pdbx_strand_id
1 'polypeptide(L)'
;MTHHASPDFWASYRALPSDVQNLADQAYARLKQDPRHPSLHFKKVGRFWSARVGAHYRALAVEAKDGLVWFWIGTHADYDRLLD
;
A
#
# COMPACT_ATOMS: atom_id res chain seq x y z
N MET A 1 10.92 -3.73 -11.01
CA MET A 1 9.45 -3.52 -10.92
C MET A 1 9.22 -2.07 -10.57
N THR A 2 8.46 -1.35 -11.38
CA THR A 2 8.19 0.08 -11.14
C THR A 2 6.98 0.23 -10.22
N HIS A 3 7.02 1.23 -9.33
CA HIS A 3 5.89 1.57 -8.47
C HIS A 3 5.40 2.97 -8.80
N HIS A 4 4.13 3.08 -9.15
CA HIS A 4 3.44 4.34 -9.38
C HIS A 4 2.30 4.50 -8.40
N ALA A 5 1.91 5.74 -8.11
CA ALA A 5 0.76 6.04 -7.28
C ALA A 5 -0.22 6.92 -8.07
N SER A 6 -1.48 6.52 -8.07
CA SER A 6 -2.57 7.28 -8.69
C SER A 6 -2.89 8.55 -7.88
N PRO A 7 -3.65 9.50 -8.46
CA PRO A 7 -4.16 10.65 -7.72
C PRO A 7 -4.96 10.28 -6.48
N ASP A 8 -5.78 9.21 -6.55
CA ASP A 8 -6.61 8.75 -5.43
C ASP A 8 -5.76 8.23 -4.28
N PHE A 9 -4.68 7.50 -4.58
CA PHE A 9 -3.73 7.07 -3.55
C PHE A 9 -3.16 8.28 -2.80
N TRP A 10 -2.75 9.31 -3.53
CA TRP A 10 -2.19 10.51 -2.91
C TRP A 10 -3.24 11.29 -2.11
N ALA A 11 -4.50 11.29 -2.54
CA ALA A 11 -5.60 11.87 -1.76
C ALA A 11 -5.79 11.12 -0.43
N SER A 12 -5.85 9.78 -0.46
CA SER A 12 -5.94 8.96 0.75
C SER A 12 -4.72 9.15 1.66
N TYR A 13 -3.52 9.11 1.10
CA TYR A 13 -2.26 9.30 1.83
C TYR A 13 -2.22 10.62 2.59
N ARG A 14 -2.58 11.73 1.93
CA ARG A 14 -2.57 13.07 2.54
C ARG A 14 -3.62 13.24 3.64
N ALA A 15 -4.68 12.43 3.61
CA ALA A 15 -5.70 12.42 4.66
C ALA A 15 -5.27 11.63 5.92
N LEU A 16 -4.17 10.87 5.85
CA LEU A 16 -3.67 10.11 7.00
C LEU A 16 -2.99 11.02 8.02
N PRO A 17 -3.01 10.64 9.32
CA PRO A 17 -2.15 11.25 10.32
C PRO A 17 -0.66 11.22 9.94
N SER A 18 0.11 12.23 10.34
CA SER A 18 1.51 12.40 9.92
C SER A 18 2.43 11.25 10.34
N ASP A 19 2.16 10.62 11.48
CA ASP A 19 2.86 9.42 11.94
C ASP A 19 2.62 8.23 11.01
N VAL A 20 1.40 8.07 10.50
CA VAL A 20 1.04 7.02 9.55
C VAL A 20 1.65 7.29 8.17
N GLN A 21 1.70 8.56 7.74
CA GLN A 21 2.42 8.96 6.53
C GLN A 21 3.91 8.54 6.61
N ASN A 22 4.58 8.82 7.73
CA ASN A 22 5.95 8.39 7.97
C ASN A 22 6.11 6.86 7.93
N LEU A 23 5.15 6.09 8.47
CA LEU A 23 5.17 4.63 8.38
C LEU A 23 5.01 4.13 6.94
N ALA A 24 4.16 4.79 6.15
CA ALA A 24 3.95 4.46 4.75
C ALA A 24 5.21 4.73 3.92
N ASP A 25 5.91 5.85 4.16
CA ASP A 25 7.18 6.16 3.52
C ASP A 25 8.27 5.13 3.85
N GLN A 26 8.37 4.72 5.11
CA GLN A 26 9.29 3.66 5.54
C GLN A 26 8.95 2.30 4.92
N ALA A 27 7.66 1.96 4.87
CA ALA A 27 7.20 0.74 4.22
C ALA A 27 7.53 0.74 2.72
N TYR A 28 7.35 1.88 2.05
CA TYR A 28 7.71 2.03 0.64
C TYR A 28 9.22 1.94 0.39
N ALA A 29 10.03 2.57 1.24
CA ALA A 29 11.48 2.46 1.17
C ALA A 29 11.93 1.00 1.31
N ARG A 30 11.36 0.26 2.28
CA ARG A 30 11.63 -1.16 2.50
C ARG A 30 11.14 -2.01 1.34
N LEU A 31 9.96 -1.73 0.78
CA LEU A 31 9.43 -2.44 -0.37
C LEU A 31 10.36 -2.35 -1.58
N LYS A 32 10.95 -1.17 -1.83
CA LYS A 32 11.94 -1.00 -2.91
C LYS A 32 13.23 -1.79 -2.70
N GLN A 33 13.63 -1.99 -1.44
CA GLN A 33 14.85 -2.70 -1.08
C GLN A 33 14.65 -4.22 -1.06
N ASP A 34 13.61 -4.67 -0.35
CA ASP A 34 13.25 -6.07 -0.20
C ASP A 34 11.72 -6.24 -0.14
N PRO A 35 11.08 -6.55 -1.29
CA PRO A 35 9.66 -6.83 -1.31
C PRO A 35 9.23 -8.05 -0.48
N ARG A 36 10.16 -8.95 -0.14
CA ARG A 36 9.88 -10.16 0.66
C ARG A 36 10.03 -9.92 2.16
N HIS A 37 10.35 -8.70 2.58
CA HIS A 37 10.55 -8.41 3.98
C HIS A 37 9.28 -8.74 4.79
N PRO A 38 9.35 -9.59 5.83
CA PRO A 38 8.18 -10.11 6.52
C PRO A 38 7.23 -9.04 7.05
N SER A 39 7.76 -7.89 7.52
CA SER A 39 6.94 -6.79 8.03
C SER A 39 5.95 -6.23 7.00
N LEU A 40 6.26 -6.31 5.71
CA LEU A 40 5.41 -5.77 4.65
C LEU A 40 4.22 -6.67 4.38
N HIS A 41 4.30 -7.97 4.72
CA HIS A 41 3.31 -8.98 4.33
C HIS A 41 2.85 -8.80 2.87
N PHE A 42 3.80 -8.46 1.99
CA PHE A 42 3.51 -8.04 0.63
C PHE A 42 3.05 -9.24 -0.18
N LYS A 43 1.79 -9.25 -0.61
CA LYS A 43 1.17 -10.41 -1.27
C LYS A 43 0.03 -10.00 -2.19
N LYS A 44 -0.30 -10.90 -3.11
CA LYS A 44 -1.52 -10.81 -3.92
C LYS A 44 -2.74 -11.26 -3.11
N VAL A 45 -3.83 -10.51 -3.18
CA VAL A 45 -5.13 -10.78 -2.56
C VAL A 45 -6.20 -10.53 -3.61
N GLY A 46 -6.78 -11.61 -4.15
CA GLY A 46 -7.67 -11.54 -5.30
C GLY A 46 -6.97 -10.90 -6.51
N ARG A 47 -7.57 -9.82 -7.05
CA ARG A 47 -7.01 -9.04 -8.16
C ARG A 47 -5.98 -7.98 -7.75
N PHE A 48 -5.77 -7.77 -6.46
CA PHE A 48 -4.96 -6.69 -5.92
C PHE A 48 -3.66 -7.19 -5.32
N TRP A 49 -2.66 -6.32 -5.24
CA TRP A 49 -1.50 -6.46 -4.38
C TRP A 49 -1.71 -5.64 -3.12
N SER A 50 -1.38 -6.22 -1.96
CA SER A 50 -1.50 -5.55 -0.65
C SER A 50 -0.16 -5.50 0.06
N ALA A 51 0.15 -4.35 0.66
CA ALA A 51 1.27 -4.16 1.58
C ALA A 51 0.80 -3.64 2.94
N ARG A 52 1.44 -4.12 4.00
CA ARG A 52 1.23 -3.68 5.37
C ARG A 52 2.01 -2.40 5.66
N VAL A 53 1.30 -1.44 6.25
CA VAL A 53 1.84 -0.17 6.78
C VAL A 53 1.53 -0.14 8.28
N GLY A 54 2.56 -0.37 9.11
CA GLY A 54 2.36 -0.56 10.56
C GLY A 54 1.40 -1.72 10.89
N ALA A 55 0.80 -1.71 12.07
CA ALA A 55 -0.15 -2.76 12.46
C ALA A 55 -1.51 -2.61 11.75
N HIS A 56 -2.01 -1.38 11.65
CA HIS A 56 -3.42 -1.09 11.39
C HIS A 56 -3.74 -0.58 9.97
N TYR A 57 -2.73 -0.29 9.14
CA TYR A 57 -2.95 0.26 7.80
C TYR A 57 -2.48 -0.68 6.69
N ARG A 58 -3.12 -0.57 5.53
CA ARG A 58 -2.78 -1.31 4.32
C ARG A 58 -2.75 -0.35 3.13
N ALA A 59 -1.90 -0.67 2.17
CA ALA A 59 -1.89 -0.06 0.85
C ALA A 59 -2.29 -1.10 -0.20
N LEU A 60 -2.99 -0.67 -1.25
CA LEU A 60 -3.43 -1.53 -2.35
C LEU A 60 -2.94 -1.04 -3.70
N ALA A 61 -2.56 -2.00 -4.53
CA ALA A 61 -2.15 -1.78 -5.90
C ALA A 61 -2.77 -2.78 -6.87
N VAL A 62 -2.78 -2.42 -8.16
CA VAL A 62 -3.05 -3.32 -9.28
C VAL A 62 -1.78 -3.53 -10.11
N GLU A 63 -1.73 -4.66 -10.81
CA GLU A 63 -0.70 -4.90 -11.83
C GLU A 63 -0.90 -3.96 -13.02
N ALA A 64 0.20 -3.37 -13.48
CA ALA A 64 0.31 -2.62 -14.72
C ALA A 64 1.46 -3.20 -15.56
N LYS A 65 1.58 -2.74 -16.80
CA LYS A 65 2.50 -3.29 -17.79
C LYS A 65 3.95 -3.46 -17.29
N ASP A 66 4.43 -2.52 -16.47
CA ASP A 66 5.82 -2.47 -15.99
C ASP A 66 5.97 -2.54 -14.45
N GLY A 67 4.87 -2.84 -13.74
CA GLY A 67 4.91 -2.97 -12.29
C GLY A 67 3.56 -2.78 -11.61
N LEU A 68 3.51 -1.90 -10.61
CA LEU A 68 2.35 -1.73 -9.74
C LEU A 68 1.88 -0.29 -9.72
N VAL A 69 0.56 -0.11 -9.79
CA VAL A 69 -0.09 1.19 -9.56
C VAL A 69 -0.85 1.12 -8.25
N TRP A 70 -0.35 1.84 -7.25
CA TRP A 70 -1.00 2.03 -5.96
C TRP A 70 -2.19 2.98 -6.12
N PHE A 71 -3.35 2.57 -5.64
CA PHE A 71 -4.59 3.34 -5.78
C PHE A 71 -5.25 3.68 -4.45
N TRP A 72 -4.84 3.05 -3.35
CA TRP A 72 -5.45 3.27 -2.05
C TRP A 72 -4.48 2.98 -0.90
N ILE A 73 -4.64 3.73 0.20
CA ILE A 73 -4.02 3.46 1.50
C ILE A 73 -4.99 3.87 2.61
N GLY A 74 -5.16 3.03 3.63
CA GLY A 74 -6.11 3.31 4.70
C GLY A 74 -6.14 2.24 5.79
N THR A 75 -7.12 2.34 6.67
CA THR A 75 -7.24 1.44 7.83
C THR A 75 -7.65 0.03 7.41
N HIS A 76 -7.38 -0.95 8.27
CA HIS A 76 -7.85 -2.32 8.02
C HIS A 76 -9.39 -2.42 7.89
N ALA A 77 -10.14 -1.59 8.62
CA ALA A 77 -11.60 -1.58 8.53
C ALA A 77 -12.09 -1.07 7.17
N ASP A 78 -11.45 -0.04 6.62
CA ASP A 78 -11.77 0.45 5.28
C ASP A 78 -11.30 -0.51 4.18
N TYR A 79 -10.23 -1.26 4.43
CA TYR A 79 -9.73 -2.31 3.55
C TYR A 79 -10.74 -3.45 3.37
N ASP A 80 -11.38 -3.90 4.45
CA ASP A 80 -12.35 -5.01 4.38
C ASP A 80 -13.54 -4.64 3.47
N ARG A 81 -14.00 -3.38 3.53
CA ARG A 81 -15.08 -2.86 2.66
C ARG A 81 -14.72 -2.78 1.18
N LEU A 82 -13.43 -2.75 0.82
CA LEU A 82 -12.96 -2.71 -0.57
C LEU A 82 -12.79 -4.10 -1.17
N LEU A 83 -12.82 -5.15 -0.34
CA LEU A 83 -12.64 -6.54 -0.74
C LEU A 83 -13.91 -7.39 -0.70
N ASP A 84 -14.97 -6.89 -0.05
CA ASP A 84 -16.35 -7.37 -0.25
C ASP A 84 -16.87 -7.00 -1.65
#